data_AF-A0A537DRG0-F1
#
_entry.id   AF-A0A537DRG0-F1
#
_cell.length_a   1.000
_cell.length_b   1.000
_cell.length_c   1.000
_cell.angle_alpha   90.00
_cell.angle_beta   90.00
_cell.angle_gamma   90.00
#
_symmetry.space_group_name_H-M   'P 1'
#
loop_
_entity.id
_entity.type
_entity.pdbx_description
1 polymer ?
#
loop_
_entity_poly.entity_id
_entity_poly.type
_entity_poly.pdbx_seq_one_letter_code
_entity_poly.pdbx_strand_id
1 'polypeptide(L)'
;MQTGQYSTSQFAMDVDTCVRKYPNESEVLRQIEPLLEKLIKSPGSVPSEAFTPRKDRFAMTLIHMPRDEMFSIIGGVWHPGQTTPIHDHLTWALIGVYDGEEREALFRRTDDGSNSNIA
;
A
#
# COMPACT_ATOMS: atom_id res chain seq x y z
N MET A 1 24.96 11.55 17.27
CA MET A 1 24.11 10.34 17.36
C MET A 1 23.13 10.41 16.21
N GLN A 2 23.37 9.66 15.12
CA GLN A 2 22.39 9.54 14.03
C GLN A 2 21.29 8.60 14.52
N THR A 3 20.12 9.14 14.82
CA THR A 3 18.89 8.35 14.89
C THR A 3 18.68 7.72 13.51
N GLY A 4 18.82 6.39 13.42
CA GLY A 4 18.61 5.67 12.16
C GLY A 4 17.25 6.01 11.59
N GLN A 5 17.24 6.59 10.39
CA GLN A 5 16.06 6.97 9.63
C GLN A 5 15.20 5.73 9.37
N TYR A 6 13.89 5.82 9.59
CA TYR A 6 12.97 4.71 9.35
C TYR A 6 12.88 4.46 7.85
N SER A 7 13.25 3.26 7.39
CA SER A 7 13.35 2.91 5.96
C SER A 7 12.28 1.91 5.55
N THR A 8 12.03 1.76 4.25
CA THR A 8 11.13 0.72 3.74
C THR A 8 11.55 -0.69 4.16
N SER A 9 12.87 -0.97 4.29
CA SER A 9 13.34 -2.27 4.76
C SER A 9 12.97 -2.51 6.23
N GLN A 10 13.08 -1.50 7.08
CA GLN A 10 12.64 -1.62 8.48
C GLN A 10 11.12 -1.77 8.56
N PHE A 11 10.38 -0.99 7.78
CA PHE A 11 8.92 -1.12 7.69
C PHE A 11 8.50 -2.53 7.25
N ALA A 12 9.18 -3.13 6.27
CA ALA A 12 8.90 -4.49 5.83
C ALA A 12 9.10 -5.53 6.96
N MET A 13 10.16 -5.39 7.77
CA MET A 13 10.40 -6.27 8.92
C MET A 13 9.32 -6.12 10.00
N ASP A 14 8.88 -4.88 10.25
CA ASP A 14 7.84 -4.60 11.24
C ASP A 14 6.47 -5.12 10.77
N VAL A 15 6.16 -4.97 9.47
CA VAL A 15 4.95 -5.55 8.85
C VAL A 15 4.97 -7.07 8.94
N ASP A 16 6.09 -7.71 8.58
CA ASP A 16 6.24 -9.17 8.69
C ASP A 16 5.97 -9.65 10.14
N THR A 17 6.51 -8.93 11.12
CA THR A 17 6.24 -9.20 12.54
C THR A 17 4.76 -9.07 12.88
N CYS A 18 4.08 -8.03 12.40
CA CYS A 18 2.65 -7.83 12.65
C CYS A 18 1.81 -8.95 12.03
N VAL A 19 2.03 -9.24 10.74
CA VAL A 19 1.30 -10.28 9.99
C VAL A 19 1.44 -11.65 10.65
N ARG A 20 2.62 -11.98 11.19
CA ARG A 20 2.86 -13.26 11.88
C ARG A 20 2.32 -13.32 13.30
N LYS A 21 2.19 -12.17 13.98
CA LYS A 21 1.84 -12.09 15.40
C LYS A 21 0.34 -11.98 15.64
N TYR A 22 -0.38 -11.21 14.83
CA TYR A 22 -1.78 -10.89 15.08
C TYR A 22 -2.72 -11.84 14.33
N PRO A 23 -3.85 -12.24 14.95
CA PRO A 23 -4.64 -13.38 14.48
C PRO A 23 -5.63 -13.05 13.35
N ASN A 24 -5.83 -11.77 13.03
CA ASN A 24 -6.79 -11.34 12.00
C ASN A 24 -6.36 -10.01 11.37
N GLU A 25 -6.92 -9.73 10.19
CA GLU A 25 -6.59 -8.57 9.35
C GLU A 25 -6.80 -7.24 10.08
N SER A 26 -7.90 -7.08 10.82
CA SER A 26 -8.21 -5.85 11.55
C SER A 26 -7.14 -5.50 12.58
N GLU A 27 -6.66 -6.49 13.32
CA GLU A 27 -5.58 -6.30 14.30
C GLU A 27 -4.22 -6.11 13.62
N VAL A 28 -3.96 -6.77 12.49
CA VAL A 28 -2.75 -6.53 11.68
C VAL A 28 -2.74 -5.07 11.20
N LEU A 29 -3.81 -4.59 10.57
CA LEU A 29 -3.93 -3.23 10.03
C LEU A 29 -3.78 -2.16 11.13
N ARG A 30 -4.43 -2.37 12.29
CA ARG A 30 -4.31 -1.46 13.46
C ARG A 30 -2.85 -1.25 13.89
N GLN A 31 -2.02 -2.26 13.74
CA GLN A 31 -0.62 -2.23 14.18
C GLN A 31 0.30 -1.67 13.08
N ILE A 32 -0.02 -1.91 11.81
CA ILE A 32 0.73 -1.40 10.67
C ILE A 32 0.46 0.09 10.42
N GLU A 33 -0.74 0.59 10.69
CA GLU A 33 -1.13 2.00 10.47
C GLU A 33 -0.11 3.03 11.01
N PRO A 34 0.27 3.02 12.30
CA PRO A 34 1.26 3.98 12.81
C PRO A 34 2.67 3.79 12.23
N LEU A 35 2.98 2.57 11.76
CA LEU A 35 4.26 2.28 11.11
C LEU A 35 4.29 2.88 9.69
N LEU A 36 3.19 2.77 8.95
CA LEU A 36 3.06 3.39 7.64
C LEU A 36 3.10 4.92 7.74
N GLU A 37 2.40 5.50 8.74
CA GLU A 37 2.45 6.93 9.01
C GLU A 37 3.89 7.41 9.28
N LYS A 38 4.64 6.65 10.10
CA LYS A 38 6.05 6.93 10.36
C LYS A 38 6.91 6.83 9.09
N LEU A 39 6.65 5.84 8.23
CA LEU A 39 7.35 5.68 6.96
C LEU A 39 7.15 6.90 6.06
N ILE A 40 5.90 7.27 5.79
CA ILE A 40 5.61 8.34 4.82
C ILE A 40 6.03 9.73 5.32
N LYS A 41 6.05 9.94 6.65
CA LYS A 41 6.54 11.20 7.25
C LYS A 41 8.06 11.30 7.37
N SER A 42 8.79 10.20 7.15
CA SER A 42 10.25 10.20 7.22
C SER A 42 10.82 10.60 5.85
N PRO A 43 11.51 11.75 5.73
CA PRO A 43 12.16 12.12 4.46
C PRO A 43 13.10 11.00 4.02
N GLY A 44 13.19 10.68 2.73
CA GLY A 44 14.14 9.68 2.19
C GLY A 44 13.94 8.23 2.66
N SER A 45 12.82 7.92 3.31
CA SER A 45 12.50 6.56 3.78
C SER A 45 12.09 5.60 2.66
N VAL A 46 11.52 6.16 1.59
CA VAL A 46 10.99 5.45 0.42
C VAL A 46 12.03 5.47 -0.70
N PRO A 47 12.33 4.32 -1.34
CA PRO A 47 13.32 4.23 -2.40
C PRO A 47 12.87 4.97 -3.68
N SER A 48 13.84 5.49 -4.44
CA SER A 48 13.56 6.37 -5.59
C SER A 48 12.73 5.72 -6.70
N GLU A 49 12.82 4.40 -6.84
CA GLU A 49 12.10 3.59 -7.82
C GLU A 49 10.59 3.66 -7.61
N ALA A 50 10.14 3.91 -6.36
CA ALA A 50 8.74 4.13 -6.03
C ALA A 50 8.16 5.39 -6.68
N PHE A 51 9.00 6.31 -7.13
CA PHE A 51 8.62 7.60 -7.71
C PHE A 51 8.79 7.65 -9.23
N THR A 52 8.80 6.51 -9.92
CA THR A 52 8.94 6.45 -11.39
C THR A 52 7.56 6.56 -12.07
N PRO A 53 7.18 7.72 -12.64
CA PRO A 53 5.87 7.89 -13.24
C PRO A 53 5.76 7.25 -14.63
N ARG A 54 4.53 7.06 -15.09
CA ARG A 54 4.20 6.67 -16.46
C ARG A 54 3.23 7.67 -17.09
N LYS A 55 3.46 8.00 -18.36
CA LYS A 55 2.63 8.99 -19.09
C LYS A 55 1.27 8.43 -19.50
N ASP A 56 1.21 7.14 -19.82
CA ASP A 56 0.05 6.47 -20.41
C ASP A 56 -0.97 5.98 -19.37
N ARG A 57 -0.53 5.74 -18.13
CA ARG A 57 -1.33 5.21 -17.03
C ARG A 57 -0.64 5.46 -15.69
N PHE A 58 -1.34 5.24 -14.59
CA PHE A 58 -0.71 5.20 -13.26
C PHE A 58 0.37 4.11 -13.19
N ALA A 59 1.40 4.33 -12.37
CA ALA A 59 2.49 3.38 -12.16
C ALA A 59 2.36 2.71 -10.80
N MET A 60 2.63 1.41 -10.75
CA MET A 60 2.71 0.61 -9.54
C MET A 60 4.04 -0.13 -9.57
N THR A 61 4.95 0.21 -8.65
CA THR A 61 6.28 -0.38 -8.55
C THR A 61 6.32 -1.28 -7.33
N LEU A 62 6.56 -2.58 -7.52
CA LEU A 62 6.80 -3.50 -6.40
C LEU A 62 8.11 -3.13 -5.70
N ILE A 63 8.03 -2.79 -4.41
CA ILE A 63 9.18 -2.41 -3.60
C ILE A 63 9.67 -3.58 -2.75
N HIS A 64 8.73 -4.33 -2.18
CA HIS A 64 9.06 -5.47 -1.35
C HIS A 64 7.94 -6.52 -1.38
N MET A 65 8.32 -7.79 -1.39
CA MET A 65 7.45 -8.93 -1.16
C MET A 65 8.30 -10.04 -0.50
N PRO A 66 7.87 -10.62 0.63
CA PRO A 66 8.55 -11.76 1.23
C PRO A 66 8.34 -13.01 0.38
N ARG A 67 9.14 -14.06 0.61
CA ARG A 67 9.11 -15.31 -0.18
C ARG A 67 7.80 -16.09 -0.03
N ASP A 68 7.13 -15.95 1.10
CA ASP A 68 5.83 -16.59 1.37
C ASP A 68 4.64 -15.73 0.92
N GLU A 69 4.91 -14.59 0.26
CA GLU A 69 3.91 -13.72 -0.39
C GLU A 69 2.80 -13.21 0.54
N MET A 70 3.06 -13.21 1.85
CA MET A 70 2.08 -12.84 2.88
C MET A 70 1.65 -11.36 2.83
N PHE A 71 2.43 -10.50 2.19
CA PHE A 71 2.10 -9.10 1.94
C PHE A 71 2.94 -8.55 0.79
N SER A 72 2.61 -7.36 0.29
CA SER A 72 3.50 -6.62 -0.61
C SER A 72 3.50 -5.13 -0.25
N ILE A 73 4.62 -4.46 -0.54
CA ILE A 73 4.75 -3.01 -0.45
C ILE A 73 4.93 -2.49 -1.87
N ILE A 74 4.01 -1.62 -2.30
CA ILE A 74 3.97 -1.07 -3.65
C ILE A 74 4.04 0.45 -3.57
N GLY A 75 4.91 1.05 -4.40
CA GLY A 75 4.94 2.49 -4.64
C GLY A 75 4.03 2.84 -5.80
N GLY A 76 3.01 3.67 -5.56
CA GLY A 76 2.10 4.15 -6.58
C GLY A 76 2.41 5.59 -7.01
N VAL A 77 2.35 5.86 -8.32
CA VAL A 77 2.56 7.21 -8.86
C VAL A 77 1.48 7.54 -9.89
N TRP A 78 0.84 8.68 -9.68
CA TRP A 78 -0.19 9.23 -10.56
C TRP A 78 0.24 10.59 -11.09
N HIS A 79 0.11 10.80 -12.39
CA HIS A 79 0.02 12.15 -12.94
C HIS A 79 -1.38 12.74 -12.69
N PRO A 80 -1.51 14.08 -12.66
CA PRO A 80 -2.81 14.73 -12.54
C PRO A 80 -3.82 14.19 -13.57
N GLY A 81 -4.98 13.76 -13.08
CA GLY A 81 -6.06 13.21 -13.90
C GLY A 81 -5.98 11.72 -14.22
N GLN A 82 -4.92 11.01 -13.81
CA GLN A 82 -4.90 9.54 -13.88
C GLN A 82 -5.81 8.93 -12.80
N THR A 83 -6.52 7.87 -13.15
CA THR A 83 -7.44 7.16 -12.24
C THR A 83 -7.29 5.66 -12.39
N THR A 84 -7.81 4.92 -11.43
CA THR A 84 -8.06 3.47 -11.54
C THR A 84 -9.49 3.24 -12.08
N PRO A 85 -9.76 2.11 -12.76
CA PRO A 85 -11.12 1.59 -12.90
C PRO A 85 -11.71 1.26 -11.52
N ILE A 86 -13.02 1.07 -11.42
CA ILE A 86 -13.62 0.46 -10.23
C ILE A 86 -13.09 -0.97 -10.11
N HIS A 87 -12.57 -1.33 -8.94
CA HIS A 87 -11.98 -2.64 -8.65
C HIS A 87 -12.13 -2.98 -7.18
N ASP A 88 -11.98 -4.26 -6.85
CA ASP A 88 -11.80 -4.76 -5.50
C ASP A 88 -10.33 -5.14 -5.25
N HIS A 89 -9.99 -5.42 -4.00
CA HIS A 89 -8.62 -5.81 -3.60
C HIS A 89 -8.48 -7.31 -3.39
N LEU A 90 -9.57 -8.02 -3.08
CA LEU A 90 -9.62 -9.45 -2.72
C LEU A 90 -8.76 -9.85 -1.50
N THR A 91 -8.01 -8.92 -0.93
CA THR A 91 -7.20 -9.03 0.28
C THR A 91 -7.33 -7.75 1.10
N TRP A 92 -6.80 -7.73 2.32
CA TRP A 92 -6.59 -6.48 3.06
C TRP A 92 -5.63 -5.54 2.30
N ALA A 93 -5.81 -4.23 2.49
CA ALA A 93 -4.96 -3.19 1.96
C ALA A 93 -4.87 -2.01 2.94
N LEU A 94 -3.73 -1.32 2.94
CA LEU A 94 -3.53 -0.08 3.69
C LEU A 94 -2.83 0.92 2.77
N ILE A 95 -3.44 2.08 2.55
CA ILE A 95 -2.96 3.11 1.64
C ILE A 95 -2.45 4.31 2.46
N GLY A 96 -1.26 4.80 2.11
CA GLY A 96 -0.66 5.99 2.71
C GLY A 96 -0.21 6.96 1.63
N VAL A 97 -0.72 8.19 1.63
CA VAL A 97 -0.35 9.23 0.67
C VAL A 97 0.98 9.86 1.09
N TYR A 98 2.03 9.61 0.32
CA TYR A 98 3.38 10.16 0.59
C TYR A 98 3.49 11.64 0.20
N ASP A 99 2.98 12.00 -0.98
CA ASP A 99 2.96 13.35 -1.51
C ASP A 99 1.74 13.54 -2.41
N GLY A 100 1.20 14.76 -2.44
CA GLY A 100 -0.02 15.10 -3.17
C GLY A 100 -1.32 14.69 -2.45
N GLU A 101 -2.35 14.38 -3.23
CA GLU A 101 -3.69 14.02 -2.76
C GLU A 101 -4.28 12.92 -3.65
N GLU A 102 -5.01 12.00 -3.04
CA GLU A 102 -5.85 11.01 -3.71
C GLU A 102 -7.31 11.24 -3.33
N ARG A 103 -8.21 11.01 -4.29
CA ARG A 103 -9.65 10.97 -4.03
C ARG A 103 -10.19 9.56 -4.28
N GLU A 104 -10.71 8.96 -3.23
CA GLU A 104 -11.36 7.65 -3.28
C GLU A 104 -12.88 7.77 -3.38
N ALA A 105 -13.51 6.84 -4.09
CA ALA A 105 -14.95 6.63 -4.08
C ALA A 105 -15.25 5.16 -3.78
N LEU A 106 -16.07 4.93 -2.75
CA LEU A 106 -16.45 3.59 -2.31
C LEU A 106 -17.73 3.14 -3.02
N PHE A 107 -17.69 1.92 -3.56
CA PHE A 107 -18.82 1.30 -4.25
C PHE A 107 -19.24 0.03 -3.52
N ARG A 108 -20.53 -0.31 -3.62
CA ARG A 108 -21.08 -1.58 -3.15
C ARG A 108 -21.86 -2.20 -4.30
N ARG A 109 -21.57 -3.47 -4.57
CA ARG A 109 -22.35 -4.28 -5.52
C ARG A 109 -23.80 -4.41 -5.07
N THR A 110 -24.70 -4.41 -6.04
CA THR A 110 -26.14 -4.58 -5.83
C THR A 110 -26.70 -5.87 -6.42
N ASP A 111 -25.86 -6.67 -7.08
CA ASP A 111 -26.18 -8.00 -7.57
C ASP A 111 -25.87 -9.07 -6.50
N ASP A 112 -26.05 -10.35 -6.84
CA ASP A 112 -25.85 -11.48 -5.93
C ASP A 112 -24.38 -11.95 -5.81
N GLY A 113 -23.45 -11.24 -6.47
CA GLY A 113 -22.02 -11.55 -6.45
C GLY A 113 -21.63 -12.78 -7.28
N SER A 114 -22.56 -13.39 -8.03
CA SER A 114 -22.28 -14.62 -8.80
C SER A 114 -21.50 -14.38 -10.10
N ASN A 115 -21.49 -13.15 -10.62
CA ASN A 115 -20.75 -12.80 -11.82
C ASN A 115 -19.30 -12.43 -11.48
N SER A 116 -18.38 -13.34 -11.81
CA SER A 116 -16.93 -13.18 -11.61
C SER A 116 -16.26 -12.18 -12.55
N ASN A 117 -16.96 -11.65 -13.57
CA ASN A 117 -16.43 -10.62 -14.47
C ASN A 117 -16.67 -9.19 -13.96
N ILE A 118 -17.36 -9.05 -12.83
CA ILE A 118 -17.60 -7.79 -12.15
C ILE A 118 -16.82 -7.89 -10.84
N ALA A 119 -16.06 -6.85 -10.50
CA ALA A 119 -15.47 -6.70 -9.17
C ALA A 119 -16.59 -6.49 -8.13
#